data_AF-A0A0F9PCB2-F1
#
_entry.id   AF-A0A0F9PCB2-F1
#
_cell.length_a   1.000
_cell.length_b   1.000
_cell.length_c   1.000
_cell.angle_alpha   90.00
_cell.angle_beta   90.00
_cell.angle_gamma   90.00
#
_symmetry.space_group_name_H-M   'P 1'
#
loop_
_entity.id
_entity.type
_entity.pdbx_description
1 polymer ?
#
loop_
_entity_poly.entity_id
_entity_poly.type
_entity_poly.pdbx_seq_one_letter_code
_entity_poly.pdbx_strand_id
1 'polypeptide(L)'
;EEIFHLPRNRTADGTLGESMVEVLKEIILMKNEAMTDWKRVLHRNVDPLWIFHLDTDDDTKIAAFKVKHDKARKNGENMYIPKDVIVPEVVATAPNASLNPLPWIEMLDNKFYEAAGVPKIIVGGAGGLTEAAVKIAYLAFQQTIEEEQLYIEEQVLSQLNLVINLEFPASLENELLSDNKKDAESGATQPNDTTAGSGE
;
A
#
# COMPACT_ATOMS: atom_id res chain seq x y z
N GLU A 1 16.39 -41.55 2.77
CA GLU A 1 16.64 -40.09 2.80
C GLU A 1 16.39 -39.61 4.22
N GLU A 2 17.28 -38.78 4.79
CA GLU A 2 17.19 -38.28 6.17
C GLU A 2 16.74 -36.80 6.23
N ILE A 3 16.37 -36.20 5.09
CA ILE A 3 16.05 -34.78 4.98
C ILE A 3 14.62 -34.64 4.46
N PHE A 4 13.80 -33.91 5.21
CA PHE A 4 12.47 -33.49 4.78
C PHE A 4 12.59 -32.21 3.95
N HIS A 5 12.13 -32.21 2.71
CA HIS A 5 12.33 -31.13 1.76
C HIS A 5 11.00 -30.69 1.12
N LEU A 6 10.68 -29.40 1.26
CA LEU A 6 9.47 -28.78 0.70
C LEU A 6 9.84 -27.69 -0.31
N PRO A 7 9.89 -28.00 -1.61
CA PRO A 7 10.07 -26.96 -2.63
C PRO A 7 8.75 -26.23 -2.86
N ARG A 8 8.76 -24.90 -2.77
CA ARG A 8 7.60 -24.05 -3.06
C ARG A 8 7.48 -23.78 -4.56
N ASN A 9 6.28 -23.90 -5.15
CA ASN A 9 6.00 -23.57 -6.56
C ASN A 9 7.04 -24.12 -7.55
N ARG A 10 7.30 -25.42 -7.43
CA ARG A 10 8.27 -26.12 -8.27
C ARG A 10 7.72 -26.28 -9.68
N THR A 11 8.49 -25.85 -10.68
CA THR A 11 8.14 -26.05 -12.08
C THR A 11 8.73 -27.36 -12.60
N ALA A 12 7.87 -28.26 -13.10
CA ALA A 12 8.24 -29.56 -13.67
C ALA A 12 9.15 -30.40 -12.73
N ASP A 13 10.25 -30.92 -13.28
CA ASP A 13 11.21 -31.80 -12.60
C ASP A 13 12.32 -31.03 -11.84
N GLY A 14 12.13 -29.73 -11.60
CA GLY A 14 13.09 -28.93 -10.83
C GLY A 14 13.26 -29.48 -9.41
N THR A 15 14.47 -29.40 -8.85
CA THR A 15 14.73 -29.82 -7.46
C THR A 15 14.57 -28.69 -6.44
N LEU A 16 14.44 -27.45 -6.89
CA LEU A 16 14.33 -26.24 -6.08
C LEU A 16 12.98 -25.56 -6.30
N GLY A 17 12.52 -24.83 -5.29
CA GLY A 17 11.33 -24.00 -5.37
C GLY A 17 11.63 -22.54 -5.72
N GLU A 18 10.59 -21.80 -6.06
CA GLU A 18 10.62 -20.37 -6.35
C GLU A 18 10.25 -19.53 -5.11
N SER A 19 11.13 -18.60 -4.74
CA SER A 19 10.93 -17.72 -3.59
C SER A 19 10.08 -16.51 -3.96
N MET A 20 9.03 -16.28 -3.18
CA MET A 20 8.22 -15.05 -3.27
C MET A 20 9.04 -13.78 -3.00
N VAL A 21 10.11 -13.91 -2.20
CA VAL A 21 10.91 -12.78 -1.73
C VAL A 21 11.54 -12.04 -2.90
N GLU A 22 11.99 -12.74 -3.94
CA GLU A 22 12.62 -12.09 -5.10
C GLU A 22 11.64 -11.20 -5.86
N VAL A 23 10.38 -11.64 -6.04
CA VAL A 23 9.33 -10.86 -6.68
C VAL A 23 8.93 -9.66 -5.81
N LEU A 24 8.77 -9.87 -4.50
CA LEU A 24 8.38 -8.81 -3.58
C LEU A 24 9.48 -7.76 -3.38
N LYS A 25 10.75 -8.16 -3.46
CA LYS A 25 11.91 -7.28 -3.24
C LYS A 25 11.92 -6.09 -4.18
N GLU A 26 11.65 -6.30 -5.47
CA GLU A 26 11.63 -5.22 -6.45
C GLU A 26 10.55 -4.18 -6.10
N ILE A 27 9.36 -4.66 -5.74
CA ILE A 27 8.23 -3.80 -5.34
C ILE A 27 8.56 -3.02 -4.07
N ILE A 28 9.15 -3.68 -3.07
CA ILE A 28 9.56 -3.04 -1.80
C ILE A 28 10.60 -1.94 -2.06
N LEU A 29 11.60 -2.19 -2.91
CA LEU A 29 12.63 -1.22 -3.23
C LEU A 29 12.03 0.02 -3.93
N MET A 30 11.18 -0.19 -4.95
CA MET A 30 10.49 0.90 -5.64
C MET A 30 9.61 1.72 -4.68
N LYS A 31 8.91 1.06 -3.76
CA LYS A 31 8.06 1.74 -2.77
C LYS A 31 8.88 2.56 -1.77
N ASN A 32 10.00 2.01 -1.28
CA ASN A 32 10.88 2.69 -0.34
C ASN A 32 11.51 3.95 -0.96
N GLU A 33 11.91 3.87 -2.23
CA GLU A 33 12.43 5.02 -2.98
C GLU A 33 11.37 6.11 -3.11
N ALA A 34 10.17 5.76 -3.60
CA ALA A 34 9.06 6.71 -3.76
C ALA A 34 8.66 7.38 -2.43
N MET A 35 8.62 6.61 -1.34
CA MET A 35 8.33 7.13 0.00
C MET A 35 9.43 8.06 0.52
N THR A 36 10.70 7.78 0.19
CA THR A 36 11.84 8.61 0.59
C THR A 36 11.80 9.97 -0.11
N ASP A 37 11.51 9.97 -1.41
CA ASP A 37 11.38 11.21 -2.17
C ASP A 37 10.15 11.99 -1.76
N TRP A 38 9.02 11.31 -1.52
CA TRP A 38 7.82 11.98 -1.04
C TRP A 38 8.00 12.60 0.35
N LYS A 39 8.70 11.92 1.25
CA LYS A 39 9.11 12.48 2.56
C LYS A 39 9.90 13.78 2.37
N ARG A 40 10.83 13.82 1.40
CA ARG A 40 11.61 15.03 1.10
C ARG A 40 10.72 16.18 0.60
N VAL A 41 9.75 15.89 -0.26
CA VAL A 41 8.80 16.90 -0.75
C VAL A 41 7.92 17.41 0.37
N LEU A 42 7.34 16.54 1.18
CA LEU A 42 6.52 16.94 2.33
C LEU A 42 7.32 17.72 3.38
N HIS A 43 8.59 17.36 3.59
CA HIS A 43 9.46 18.11 4.48
C HIS A 43 9.63 19.57 4.03
N ARG A 44 9.54 19.87 2.72
CA ARG A 44 9.59 21.26 2.20
C ARG A 44 8.37 22.09 2.59
N ASN A 45 7.24 21.47 2.95
CA ASN A 45 6.08 22.20 3.48
C ASN A 45 6.33 22.72 4.90
N VAL A 46 7.20 22.05 5.66
CA VAL A 46 7.60 22.45 7.02
C VAL A 46 8.88 23.29 6.97
N ASP A 47 9.82 22.92 6.10
CA ASP A 47 11.15 23.51 5.95
C ASP A 47 11.38 23.89 4.47
N PRO A 48 10.84 25.04 4.01
CA PRO A 48 10.85 25.41 2.60
C PRO A 48 12.24 25.74 2.06
N LEU A 49 12.43 25.55 0.76
CA LEU A 49 13.62 26.03 0.07
C LEU A 49 13.47 27.52 -0.23
N TRP A 50 14.57 28.25 -0.14
CA TRP A 50 14.61 29.69 -0.41
C TRP A 50 15.64 29.96 -1.49
N ILE A 51 15.29 30.85 -2.42
CA ILE A 51 16.22 31.44 -3.37
C ILE A 51 16.54 32.83 -2.85
N PHE A 52 17.83 33.09 -2.63
CA PHE A 52 18.32 34.40 -2.24
C PHE A 52 19.03 35.02 -3.43
N HIS A 53 18.47 36.12 -3.92
CA HIS A 53 19.15 36.99 -4.87
C HIS A 53 20.05 37.92 -4.07
N LEU A 54 21.36 37.88 -4.30
CA LEU A 54 22.37 38.68 -3.59
C LEU A 54 23.09 39.60 -4.58
N ASP A 55 23.29 40.87 -4.21
CA ASP A 55 24.00 41.86 -5.06
C ASP A 55 25.53 41.77 -4.95
N THR A 56 26.08 40.60 -4.60
CA THR A 56 27.53 40.41 -4.45
C THR A 56 27.96 39.03 -4.96
N ASP A 57 29.12 39.00 -5.60
CA ASP A 57 29.82 37.82 -6.12
C ASP A 57 31.01 37.39 -5.23
N ASP A 58 31.23 38.07 -4.10
CA ASP A 58 32.28 37.73 -3.14
C ASP A 58 31.87 36.52 -2.29
N ASP A 59 32.53 35.38 -2.53
CA ASP A 59 32.32 34.11 -1.83
C ASP A 59 32.35 34.24 -0.30
N THR A 60 33.15 35.18 0.24
CA THR A 60 33.28 35.39 1.69
C THR A 60 32.01 36.00 2.27
N LYS A 61 31.42 36.98 1.57
CA LYS A 61 30.17 37.63 1.99
C LYS A 61 28.98 36.67 1.84
N ILE A 62 28.99 35.87 0.78
CA ILE A 62 27.98 34.82 0.56
C ILE A 62 28.04 33.77 1.67
N ALA A 63 29.25 33.30 2.05
CA ALA A 63 29.42 32.34 3.14
C ALA A 63 28.98 32.90 4.50
N ALA A 64 29.33 34.16 4.81
CA ALA A 64 28.88 34.82 6.03
C ALA A 64 27.36 34.95 6.09
N PHE A 65 26.72 35.26 4.96
CA PHE A 65 25.26 35.31 4.86
C PHE A 65 24.62 33.93 5.10
N LYS A 66 25.12 32.88 4.45
CA LYS A 66 24.63 31.50 4.63
C LYS A 66 24.67 31.08 6.10
N VAL A 67 25.80 31.29 6.78
CA VAL A 67 25.96 30.93 8.21
C VAL A 67 24.97 31.69 9.09
N LYS A 68 24.77 32.99 8.83
CA LYS A 68 23.83 33.82 9.62
C LYS A 68 22.38 33.35 9.40
N HIS A 69 22.01 33.09 8.15
CA HIS A 69 20.68 32.61 7.79
C HIS A 69 20.38 31.24 8.40
N ASP A 70 21.28 30.26 8.24
CA ASP A 70 21.08 28.89 8.72
C ASP A 70 21.02 28.84 10.25
N LYS A 71 21.81 29.68 10.94
CA LYS A 71 21.74 29.82 12.40
C LYS A 71 20.41 30.42 12.85
N ALA A 72 19.96 31.51 12.22
CA ALA A 72 18.69 32.15 12.56
C ALA A 72 17.52 31.18 12.32
N ARG A 73 17.54 30.42 11.22
CA ARG A 73 16.54 29.41 10.89
C ARG A 73 16.52 28.27 11.91
N LYS A 74 17.67 27.74 12.29
CA LYS A 74 17.78 26.66 13.30
C LYS A 74 17.25 27.11 14.67
N ASN A 75 17.43 28.37 15.02
CA ASN A 75 17.01 28.93 16.30
C ASN A 75 15.58 29.51 16.29
N GLY A 76 14.94 29.60 15.12
CA GLY A 76 13.62 30.26 14.98
C GLY A 76 13.66 31.78 15.23
N GLU A 77 14.80 32.43 14.99
CA GLU A 77 15.00 33.85 15.23
C GLU A 77 14.53 34.71 14.05
N ASN A 78 14.00 35.90 14.34
CA ASN A 78 13.64 36.88 13.32
C ASN A 78 14.90 37.46 12.64
N MET A 79 14.89 37.50 11.32
CA MET A 79 16.00 38.05 10.53
C MET A 79 15.66 39.44 9.98
N TYR A 80 16.52 40.41 10.25
CA TYR A 80 16.39 41.79 9.75
C TYR A 80 17.44 42.03 8.67
N ILE A 81 16.98 42.26 7.44
CA ILE A 81 17.85 42.54 6.29
C ILE A 81 17.42 43.87 5.68
N PRO A 82 18.38 44.76 5.33
CA PRO A 82 18.07 45.97 4.58
C PRO A 82 17.33 45.64 3.28
N LYS A 83 16.27 46.40 3.00
CA LYS A 83 15.61 46.37 1.68
C LYS A 83 16.65 46.72 0.61
N ASP A 84 16.58 46.05 -0.53
CA ASP A 84 17.42 46.27 -1.73
C ASP A 84 18.80 45.59 -1.76
N VAL A 85 19.15 44.71 -0.81
CA VAL A 85 20.40 43.89 -0.88
C VAL A 85 20.10 42.40 -1.08
N ILE A 86 18.97 41.93 -0.55
CA ILE A 86 18.56 40.51 -0.60
C ILE A 86 17.05 40.42 -0.76
N VAL A 87 16.59 39.73 -1.80
CA VAL A 87 15.18 39.39 -1.99
C VAL A 87 15.00 37.89 -1.77
N PRO A 88 14.48 37.47 -0.59
CA PRO A 88 14.21 36.08 -0.31
C PRO A 88 12.93 35.65 -1.03
N GLU A 89 13.04 34.69 -1.93
CA GLU A 89 11.91 34.05 -2.59
C GLU A 89 11.73 32.65 -2.02
N VAL A 90 10.53 32.35 -1.51
CA VAL A 90 10.17 30.98 -1.12
C VAL A 90 9.94 30.18 -2.40
N VAL A 91 10.62 29.05 -2.53
CA VAL A 91 10.28 28.06 -3.55
C VAL A 91 8.98 27.38 -3.11
N ALA A 92 7.87 28.03 -3.41
CA ALA A 92 6.54 27.46 -3.22
C ALA A 92 6.24 26.59 -4.43
N THR A 93 6.45 25.28 -4.32
CA THR A 93 5.85 24.34 -5.28
C THR A 93 4.35 24.39 -5.10
N ALA A 94 3.62 24.91 -6.10
CA ALA A 94 2.17 24.86 -6.10
C ALA A 94 1.67 23.41 -5.93
N PRO A 95 0.52 23.19 -5.25
CA PRO A 95 -0.09 21.87 -5.18
C PRO A 95 -0.26 21.31 -6.61
N ASN A 96 0.29 20.13 -6.89
CA ASN A 96 0.31 19.48 -8.21
C ASN A 96 1.16 20.14 -9.32
N ALA A 97 2.12 21.01 -8.98
CA ALA A 97 3.10 21.51 -9.97
C ALA A 97 4.01 20.38 -10.52
N SER A 98 4.16 19.30 -9.75
CA SER A 98 4.78 18.05 -10.17
C SER A 98 3.76 16.92 -10.09
N LEU A 99 4.00 15.83 -10.85
CA LEU A 99 3.17 14.62 -10.76
C LEU A 99 3.08 14.15 -9.30
N ASN A 100 1.87 13.95 -8.80
CA ASN A 100 1.65 13.45 -7.45
C ASN A 100 2.09 11.97 -7.39
N PRO A 101 3.02 11.58 -6.50
CA PRO A 101 3.47 10.19 -6.38
C PRO A 101 2.54 9.30 -5.55
N LEU A 102 1.51 9.85 -4.90
CA LEU A 102 0.57 9.05 -4.08
C LEU A 102 -0.14 7.94 -4.87
N PRO A 103 -0.67 8.18 -6.09
CA PRO A 103 -1.27 7.11 -6.91
C PRO A 103 -0.26 6.02 -7.29
N TRP A 104 1.01 6.39 -7.51
CA TRP A 104 2.08 5.45 -7.79
C TRP A 104 2.38 4.57 -6.57
N ILE A 105 2.48 5.18 -5.37
CA ILE A 105 2.68 4.45 -4.12
C ILE A 105 1.51 3.50 -3.84
N GLU A 106 0.28 3.93 -4.10
CA GLU A 106 -0.92 3.09 -3.95
C GLU A 106 -0.92 1.91 -4.93
N MET A 107 -0.54 2.14 -6.19
CA MET A 107 -0.40 1.07 -7.17
C MET A 107 0.67 0.05 -6.76
N LEU A 108 1.82 0.51 -6.23
CA LEU A 108 2.87 -0.38 -5.71
C LEU A 108 2.39 -1.17 -4.48
N ASP A 109 1.59 -0.57 -3.62
CA ASP A 109 0.97 -1.26 -2.48
C ASP A 109 0.02 -2.38 -2.94
N ASN A 110 -0.84 -2.09 -3.92
CA ASN A 110 -1.74 -3.10 -4.48
C ASN A 110 -0.96 -4.23 -5.16
N LYS A 111 0.07 -3.90 -5.95
CA LYS A 111 0.96 -4.91 -6.57
C LYS A 111 1.67 -5.78 -5.55
N PHE A 112 2.03 -5.25 -4.38
CA PHE A 112 2.64 -6.04 -3.31
C PHE A 112 1.68 -7.12 -2.80
N TYR A 113 0.43 -6.76 -2.53
CA TYR A 113 -0.58 -7.71 -2.06
C TYR A 113 -1.00 -8.72 -3.13
N GLU A 114 -1.12 -8.26 -4.39
CA GLU A 114 -1.35 -9.14 -5.54
C GLU A 114 -0.22 -10.15 -5.72
N ALA A 115 1.04 -9.70 -5.69
CA ALA A 115 2.21 -10.58 -5.83
C ALA A 115 2.40 -11.52 -4.63
N ALA A 116 1.96 -11.11 -3.44
CA ALA A 116 1.99 -11.94 -2.24
C ALA A 116 0.88 -13.02 -2.22
N GLY A 117 -0.12 -12.94 -3.11
CA GLY A 117 -1.28 -13.83 -3.09
C GLY A 117 -2.21 -13.60 -1.89
N VAL A 118 -2.06 -12.48 -1.18
CA VAL A 118 -2.86 -12.16 0.02
C VAL A 118 -3.69 -10.91 -0.27
N PRO A 119 -5.02 -11.02 -0.38
CA PRO A 119 -5.87 -9.86 -0.56
C PRO A 119 -5.71 -8.87 0.61
N LYS A 120 -5.57 -7.58 0.30
CA LYS A 120 -5.42 -6.49 1.28
C LYS A 120 -6.51 -6.46 2.36
N ILE A 121 -7.68 -7.02 2.04
CA ILE A 121 -8.80 -7.12 2.97
C ILE A 121 -8.55 -8.10 4.12
N ILE A 122 -7.82 -9.18 3.88
CA ILE A 122 -7.43 -10.17 4.90
C ILE A 122 -6.49 -9.52 5.92
N VAL A 123 -5.66 -8.57 5.46
CA VAL A 123 -4.71 -7.83 6.29
C VAL A 123 -5.37 -6.62 7.00
N GLY A 124 -6.68 -6.41 6.83
CA GLY A 124 -7.43 -5.32 7.45
C GLY A 124 -7.23 -3.95 6.81
N GLY A 125 -6.64 -3.89 5.60
CA GLY A 125 -6.29 -2.65 4.91
C GLY A 125 -7.34 -2.13 3.92
N ALA A 126 -8.49 -2.77 3.78
CA ALA A 126 -9.49 -2.38 2.80
C ALA A 126 -10.55 -1.45 3.42
N GLY A 127 -10.54 -0.17 3.06
CA GLY A 127 -11.63 0.76 3.38
C GLY A 127 -12.71 0.74 2.30
N GLY A 128 -13.98 0.64 2.71
CA GLY A 128 -15.12 0.94 1.83
C GLY A 128 -15.58 -0.17 0.87
N LEU A 129 -15.20 -1.43 1.09
CA LEU A 129 -15.74 -2.56 0.33
C LEU A 129 -17.07 -3.04 0.91
N THR A 130 -17.96 -3.51 0.04
CA THR A 130 -19.20 -4.18 0.45
C THR A 130 -18.89 -5.54 1.06
N GLU A 131 -19.73 -6.00 1.98
CA GLU A 131 -19.60 -7.32 2.62
C GLU A 131 -19.52 -8.47 1.60
N ALA A 132 -20.30 -8.37 0.51
CA ALA A 132 -20.23 -9.34 -0.59
C ALA A 132 -18.85 -9.39 -1.27
N ALA A 133 -18.22 -8.24 -1.52
CA ALA A 133 -16.87 -8.19 -2.09
C ALA A 133 -15.83 -8.79 -1.13
N VAL A 134 -16.01 -8.59 0.18
CA VAL A 134 -15.14 -9.18 1.21
C VAL A 134 -15.21 -10.70 1.20
N LYS A 135 -16.43 -11.24 1.17
CA LYS A 135 -16.66 -12.67 1.20
C LYS A 135 -16.14 -13.37 -0.07
N ILE A 136 -16.31 -12.76 -1.25
CA ILE A 136 -15.74 -13.29 -2.50
C ILE A 136 -14.20 -13.30 -2.44
N ALA A 137 -13.58 -12.22 -1.96
CA ALA A 137 -12.13 -12.15 -1.81
C ALA A 137 -11.60 -13.18 -0.80
N TYR A 138 -12.33 -13.41 0.29
CA TYR A 138 -12.01 -14.45 1.26
C TYR A 138 -12.08 -15.86 0.65
N LEU A 139 -13.13 -16.16 -0.13
CA LEU A 139 -13.27 -17.46 -0.79
C LEU A 139 -12.14 -17.73 -1.79
N ALA A 140 -11.76 -16.73 -2.60
CA ALA A 140 -10.64 -16.85 -3.53
C ALA A 140 -9.31 -17.09 -2.79
N PHE A 141 -9.10 -16.40 -1.65
CA PHE A 141 -7.93 -16.62 -0.80
C PHE A 141 -7.92 -18.01 -0.15
N GLN A 142 -9.08 -18.48 0.32
CA GLN A 142 -9.25 -19.80 0.92
C GLN A 142 -8.80 -20.92 -0.04
N GLN A 143 -9.19 -20.85 -1.33
CA GLN A 143 -8.77 -21.83 -2.33
C GLN A 143 -7.24 -21.94 -2.47
N THR A 144 -6.53 -20.81 -2.40
CA THR A 144 -5.07 -20.79 -2.50
C THR A 144 -4.42 -21.43 -1.28
N ILE A 145 -4.96 -21.15 -0.08
CA ILE A 145 -4.46 -21.73 1.17
C ILE A 145 -4.75 -23.23 1.25
N GLU A 146 -5.93 -23.68 0.81
CA GLU A 146 -6.30 -25.09 0.75
C GLU A 146 -5.35 -25.89 -0.15
N GLU A 147 -4.99 -25.35 -1.32
CA GLU A 147 -4.00 -25.97 -2.22
C GLU A 147 -2.63 -26.11 -1.54
N GLU A 148 -2.14 -25.07 -0.86
CA GLU A 148 -0.87 -25.12 -0.13
C GLU A 148 -0.90 -26.10 1.05
N GLN A 149 -2.01 -26.17 1.78
CA GLN A 149 -2.19 -27.13 2.88
C GLN A 149 -2.20 -28.57 2.36
N LEU A 150 -2.95 -28.84 1.29
CA LEU A 150 -2.99 -30.17 0.66
C LEU A 150 -1.60 -30.60 0.18
N TYR A 151 -0.85 -29.70 -0.44
CA TYR A 151 0.52 -29.98 -0.85
C TYR A 151 1.41 -30.39 0.34
N ILE A 152 1.29 -29.71 1.48
CA ILE A 152 2.04 -30.07 2.69
C ILE A 152 1.61 -31.44 3.22
N GLU A 153 0.31 -31.73 3.27
CA GLU A 153 -0.22 -33.03 3.69
C GLU A 153 0.31 -34.16 2.80
N GLU A 154 0.29 -33.98 1.48
CA GLU A 154 0.83 -34.93 0.50
C GLU A 154 2.34 -35.14 0.64
N GLN A 155 3.12 -34.08 0.86
CA GLN A 155 4.57 -34.19 1.05
C GLN A 155 4.93 -34.87 2.37
N VAL A 156 4.19 -34.58 3.45
CA VAL A 156 4.37 -35.24 4.75
C VAL A 156 4.02 -36.73 4.64
N LEU A 157 2.94 -37.07 3.92
CA LEU A 157 2.59 -38.46 3.65
C LEU A 157 3.66 -39.16 2.80
N SER A 158 4.12 -38.53 1.72
CA SER A 158 5.07 -39.15 0.80
C SER A 158 6.47 -39.33 1.40
N GLN A 159 6.95 -38.39 2.22
CA GLN A 159 8.32 -38.41 2.74
C GLN A 159 8.42 -39.05 4.12
N LEU A 160 7.41 -38.86 4.97
CA LEU A 160 7.40 -39.30 6.37
C LEU A 160 6.41 -40.44 6.65
N ASN A 161 5.54 -40.78 5.68
CA ASN A 161 4.48 -41.79 5.82
C ASN A 161 3.55 -41.50 7.01
N LEU A 162 3.32 -40.21 7.30
CA LEU A 162 2.41 -39.72 8.32
C LEU A 162 1.22 -39.03 7.65
N VAL A 163 0.01 -39.34 8.12
CA VAL A 163 -1.19 -38.62 7.71
C VAL A 163 -1.41 -37.50 8.70
N ILE A 164 -1.35 -36.26 8.21
CA ILE A 164 -1.72 -35.06 8.96
C ILE A 164 -2.91 -34.42 8.26
N ASN A 165 -3.81 -33.82 9.03
CA ASN A 165 -4.92 -33.02 8.52
C ASN A 165 -4.76 -31.63 9.13
N LEU A 166 -4.52 -30.64 8.30
CA LEU A 166 -4.45 -29.24 8.72
C LEU A 166 -5.88 -28.72 8.88
N GLU A 167 -6.11 -27.97 9.96
CA GLU A 167 -7.40 -27.33 10.18
C GLU A 167 -7.55 -26.18 9.17
N PHE A 168 -8.59 -26.26 8.35
CA PHE A 168 -8.92 -25.21 7.40
C PHE A 168 -9.40 -23.96 8.13
N PRO A 169 -9.04 -22.76 7.65
CA PRO A 169 -9.68 -21.54 8.15
C PRO A 169 -11.20 -21.63 7.93
N ALA A 170 -11.99 -21.10 8.87
CA ALA A 170 -13.45 -21.24 8.84
C ALA A 170 -14.03 -20.78 7.48
N SER A 171 -14.78 -21.65 6.81
CA SER A 171 -15.40 -21.33 5.52
C SER A 171 -16.56 -20.35 5.70
N LEU A 172 -16.54 -19.25 4.94
CA LEU A 172 -17.63 -18.27 4.86
C LEU A 172 -18.63 -18.60 3.74
N GLU A 173 -18.48 -19.74 3.07
CA GLU A 173 -19.34 -20.14 1.94
C GLU A 173 -20.82 -20.28 2.35
N ASN A 174 -21.07 -20.81 3.54
CA ASN A 174 -22.43 -20.93 4.07
C ASN A 174 -23.06 -19.56 4.37
N GLU A 175 -22.25 -18.59 4.81
CA GLU A 175 -22.71 -17.22 5.07
C GLU A 175 -23.00 -16.44 3.78
N LEU A 176 -22.25 -16.71 2.71
CA LEU A 176 -22.53 -16.20 1.36
C LEU A 176 -23.86 -16.72 0.80
N LEU A 177 -24.14 -18.02 0.95
CA LEU A 177 -25.38 -18.62 0.48
C LEU A 177 -26.59 -18.16 1.30
N SER A 178 -26.44 -17.92 2.60
CA SER A 178 -27.51 -17.37 3.43
C SER A 178 -27.81 -15.91 3.12
N ASP A 179 -26.80 -15.09 2.83
CA ASP A 179 -27.00 -13.68 2.47
C ASP A 179 -27.68 -13.53 1.11
N ASN A 180 -27.30 -14.35 0.11
CA ASN A 180 -27.99 -14.35 -1.19
C ASN A 180 -29.48 -14.71 -1.05
N LYS A 181 -29.85 -15.57 -0.08
CA LYS A 181 -31.27 -15.85 0.22
C LYS A 181 -31.95 -14.66 0.89
N LYS A 182 -31.25 -13.97 1.78
CA LYS A 182 -31.77 -12.79 2.48
C LYS A 182 -31.98 -11.60 1.53
N ASP A 183 -31.09 -11.40 0.57
CA ASP A 183 -31.24 -10.40 -0.48
C ASP A 183 -32.36 -10.76 -1.47
N ALA A 184 -32.54 -12.05 -1.79
CA ALA A 184 -33.67 -12.51 -2.59
C ALA A 184 -35.02 -12.35 -1.85
N GLU A 185 -35.06 -12.55 -0.53
CA GLU A 185 -36.25 -12.34 0.30
C GLU A 185 -36.56 -10.84 0.51
N SER A 186 -35.56 -9.97 0.41
CA SER A 186 -35.71 -8.50 0.49
C SER A 186 -36.14 -7.86 -0.83
N GLY A 187 -36.09 -8.61 -1.94
CA GLY A 187 -36.40 -8.16 -3.30
C GLY A 187 -37.87 -8.34 -3.74
N ALA A 188 -38.76 -8.79 -2.84
CA ALA A 188 -40.20 -8.73 -3.12
C ALA A 188 -40.70 -7.31 -2.93
N THR A 189 -40.82 -6.55 -4.02
CA THR A 189 -41.67 -5.36 -4.10
C THR A 189 -42.98 -5.63 -3.37
N GLN A 190 -43.18 -5.04 -2.19
CA GLN A 190 -44.45 -5.16 -1.52
C GLN A 190 -45.51 -4.51 -2.41
N PRO A 191 -46.67 -5.15 -2.66
CA PRO A 191 -47.71 -4.62 -3.54
C PRO A 191 -48.33 -3.27 -3.10
N ASN A 192 -47.79 -2.63 -2.04
CA ASN A 192 -48.20 -1.31 -1.57
C ASN A 192 -47.34 -0.15 -2.13
N ASP A 193 -46.22 -0.40 -2.82
CA ASP A 193 -45.35 0.65 -3.37
C ASP A 193 -45.78 1.20 -4.75
N THR A 194 -46.92 0.74 -5.29
CA THR A 194 -47.52 1.30 -6.52
C THR A 194 -48.86 1.99 -6.26
N THR A 195 -48.91 2.90 -5.28
CA THR A 195 -49.98 3.92 -5.23
C THR A 195 -49.39 5.26 -5.62
N ALA A 196 -49.48 5.58 -6.92
CA ALA A 196 -49.15 6.89 -7.45
C ALA A 196 -50.06 7.95 -6.79
N GLY A 197 -49.46 8.91 -6.08
CA GLY A 197 -50.19 10.03 -5.49
C GLY A 197 -50.87 10.89 -6.55
N SER A 198 -52.19 11.03 -6.45
CA SER A 198 -52.92 12.13 -7.09
C SER A 198 -52.67 13.39 -6.26
N GLY A 199 -51.86 14.31 -6.78
CA GLY A 199 -51.73 15.66 -6.23
C GLY A 199 -52.94 16.50 -6.60
N GLU A 200 -53.63 17.01 -5.58
CA GLU A 200 -54.33 18.30 -5.63
C GLU A 200 -53.31 19.45 -5.69
#